data_AF-A0AAJ2ZE19-F1
#
_entry.id   AF-A0AAJ2ZE19-F1
#
_cell.length_a   1.000
_cell.length_b   1.000
_cell.length_c   1.000
_cell.angle_alpha   90.00
_cell.angle_beta   90.00
_cell.angle_gamma   90.00
#
_symmetry.space_group_name_H-M   'P 1'
#
loop_
_entity.id
_entity.type
_entity.pdbx_description
1 polymer ?
#
loop_
_entity_poly.entity_id
_entity_poly.type
_entity_poly.pdbx_seq_one_letter_code
_entity_poly.pdbx_strand_id
1 'polypeptide(L)'
;MPHGVALDPTGHIHVGVSAASQPSANHQFVGDPLELLGRPAADQPIDGVQLLAAQLWHVADQAARQIGEPITALTVTIPPTWGPRRRAQLAEAAARASLAAPAMVTAPAALAAYTRAHGLTAPDGSCLLICQADRHPVTLTILQTSADGYRELATLSIDLPGDLNQVLAQRIVDAATTDDDPLRAEIALSQQDPDSSALLESVRQARQLLMTQDRAPVLLPAPRTPAVITHDDVAIAAQPLLDRVHDAVRDTLDAADIDGQHLSGVVLRQAEAIAGLQDQLTTATGLTPAILADQPHVLADGALALTAPHHHPATAANTHLPRVRLRVRDLTSALLLGACSLILLLQAIFTADITTTFLRVVGVRTSLPQLGAAGALAVLTAFAVAHLAPTTWLAGAHSTSAPEPATGSLIRRGYLAAAIGGAIAAGLYGLATGTSVRYDYSPYLKWTLGSAVPLALCAAVIAATAPRIPANDLPAWLARTRPAILHAAIATTGIYFMRAALTITPPVDLTGMPGLIGSAGAALLGIATALTASRSRTIRTITAPGLGIGYAIVFTNDTNGAVIAGYLVVLTWWGIRLTAHTLRLAFPTAGAALRRLIDGREA
;
A
#
# COMPACT_ATOMS: atom_id res chain seq x y z
N MET A 1 -21.56 -9.80 -16.53
CA MET A 1 -21.38 -9.95 -17.99
C MET A 1 -21.57 -11.41 -18.34
N PRO A 2 -22.19 -11.75 -19.48
CA PRO A 2 -22.27 -13.13 -19.93
C PRO A 2 -20.89 -13.74 -20.18
N HIS A 3 -20.72 -15.01 -19.82
CA HIS A 3 -19.45 -15.74 -19.92
C HIS A 3 -19.19 -16.33 -21.31
N GLY A 4 -20.23 -16.40 -22.15
CA GLY A 4 -20.18 -17.08 -23.44
C GLY A 4 -19.32 -16.38 -24.48
N VAL A 5 -18.67 -17.21 -25.30
CA VAL A 5 -17.82 -16.79 -26.42
C VAL A 5 -18.31 -17.50 -27.69
N ALA A 6 -18.49 -16.75 -28.77
CA ALA A 6 -18.84 -17.31 -30.07
C ALA A 6 -17.67 -17.14 -31.06
N LEU A 7 -17.40 -18.21 -31.81
CA LEU A 7 -16.41 -18.24 -32.88
C LEU A 7 -17.14 -18.18 -34.22
N ASP A 8 -16.77 -17.24 -35.08
CA ASP A 8 -17.28 -17.19 -36.44
C ASP A 8 -16.54 -18.18 -37.38
N PRO A 9 -17.09 -18.49 -38.57
CA PRO A 9 -16.44 -19.37 -39.54
C PRO A 9 -15.09 -18.88 -40.06
N THR A 10 -14.77 -17.60 -39.85
CA THR A 10 -13.50 -16.97 -40.24
C THR A 10 -12.45 -16.96 -39.11
N GLY A 11 -12.83 -17.43 -37.91
CA GLY A 11 -11.99 -17.50 -36.72
C GLY A 11 -12.03 -16.26 -35.83
N HIS A 12 -12.93 -15.30 -36.05
CA HIS A 12 -13.13 -14.17 -35.15
C HIS A 12 -13.86 -14.57 -33.86
N ILE A 13 -13.41 -14.00 -32.75
CA ILE A 13 -13.91 -14.28 -31.41
C ILE A 13 -14.86 -13.15 -30.99
N HIS A 14 -16.13 -13.50 -30.75
CA HIS A 14 -17.13 -12.61 -30.17
C HIS A 14 -17.32 -12.94 -28.69
N VAL A 15 -16.98 -11.99 -27.82
CA VAL A 15 -17.04 -12.15 -26.36
C VAL A 15 -18.33 -11.54 -25.81
N GLY A 16 -18.89 -12.11 -24.75
CA GLY A 16 -20.06 -11.56 -24.07
C GLY A 16 -21.37 -11.95 -24.75
N VAL A 17 -21.38 -13.13 -25.38
CA VAL A 17 -22.57 -13.69 -26.04
C VAL A 17 -23.36 -14.48 -25.01
N SER A 18 -24.66 -14.17 -24.89
CA SER A 18 -25.58 -14.95 -24.04
C SER A 18 -26.07 -16.18 -24.80
N ALA A 19 -26.29 -17.30 -24.10
CA ALA A 19 -26.90 -18.51 -24.68
C ALA A 19 -28.28 -18.22 -25.30
N ALA A 20 -29.03 -17.26 -24.74
CA ALA A 20 -30.32 -16.80 -25.25
C ALA A 20 -30.24 -16.01 -26.56
N SER A 21 -29.04 -15.54 -26.93
CA SER A 21 -28.74 -14.85 -28.18
C SER A 21 -27.83 -15.75 -29.02
N GLN A 22 -28.33 -16.94 -29.36
CA GLN A 22 -27.57 -17.91 -30.15
C GLN A 22 -27.07 -17.24 -31.43
N PRO A 23 -25.75 -17.23 -31.69
CA PRO A 23 -25.22 -16.72 -32.95
C PRO A 23 -25.71 -17.61 -34.10
N SER A 24 -25.69 -17.09 -35.34
CA SER A 24 -26.23 -17.80 -36.51
C SER A 24 -25.65 -19.22 -36.62
N ALA A 25 -26.41 -20.16 -37.22
CA ALA A 25 -26.15 -21.61 -37.23
C ALA A 25 -24.72 -22.07 -37.65
N ASN A 26 -23.89 -21.16 -38.17
CA ASN A 26 -22.51 -21.42 -38.57
C ASN A 26 -21.46 -21.01 -37.51
N HIS A 27 -21.86 -20.42 -36.38
CA HIS A 27 -20.95 -20.03 -35.30
C HIS A 27 -20.85 -21.12 -34.25
N GLN A 28 -19.63 -21.36 -33.76
CA GLN A 28 -19.41 -22.26 -32.63
C GLN A 28 -19.50 -21.49 -31.32
N PHE A 29 -20.47 -21.84 -30.48
CA PHE A 29 -20.68 -21.23 -29.17
C PHE A 29 -19.98 -22.05 -28.07
N VAL A 30 -19.28 -21.36 -27.17
CA VAL A 30 -18.66 -21.93 -25.97
C VAL A 30 -19.25 -21.21 -24.75
N GLY A 31 -19.99 -21.94 -23.92
CA GLY A 31 -20.72 -21.39 -22.77
C GLY A 31 -19.81 -20.93 -21.62
N ASP A 32 -18.86 -21.78 -21.20
CA ASP A 32 -17.84 -21.43 -20.20
C ASP A 32 -16.43 -21.82 -20.71
N PRO A 33 -15.61 -20.84 -21.17
CA PRO A 33 -14.25 -21.13 -21.64
C PRO A 33 -13.33 -21.67 -20.53
N LEU A 34 -13.69 -21.53 -19.26
CA LEU A 34 -12.90 -22.04 -18.13
C LEU A 34 -12.88 -23.58 -18.09
N GLU A 35 -13.92 -24.25 -18.60
CA GLU A 35 -13.99 -25.72 -18.62
C GLU A 35 -13.00 -26.36 -19.60
N LEU A 36 -12.55 -25.58 -20.58
CA LEU A 36 -11.56 -26.00 -21.55
C LEU A 36 -10.15 -26.06 -20.95
N LEU A 37 -9.91 -25.39 -19.81
CA LEU A 37 -8.60 -25.37 -19.16
C LEU A 37 -8.24 -26.72 -18.53
N GLY A 38 -6.98 -27.11 -18.68
CA GLY A 38 -6.42 -28.33 -18.13
C GLY A 38 -6.68 -29.61 -18.94
N ARG A 39 -7.51 -29.56 -20.00
CA ARG A 39 -7.69 -30.70 -20.92
C ARG A 39 -6.44 -30.92 -21.81
N PRO A 40 -6.10 -32.15 -22.18
CA PRO A 40 -4.96 -32.41 -23.08
C PRO A 40 -5.23 -31.86 -24.49
N ALA A 41 -4.19 -31.33 -25.15
CA ALA A 41 -4.32 -30.67 -26.45
C ALA A 41 -4.80 -31.58 -27.60
N ALA A 42 -4.69 -32.90 -27.45
CA ALA A 42 -5.17 -33.88 -28.43
C ALA A 42 -6.71 -33.93 -28.51
N ASP A 43 -7.42 -33.48 -27.47
CA ASP A 43 -8.89 -33.53 -27.37
C ASP A 43 -9.57 -32.21 -27.76
N GLN A 44 -8.83 -31.19 -28.21
CA GLN A 44 -9.39 -29.85 -28.43
C GLN A 44 -9.02 -29.24 -29.80
N PRO A 45 -10.00 -28.99 -30.68
CA PRO A 45 -9.81 -28.17 -31.87
C PRO A 45 -9.72 -26.66 -31.57
N ILE A 46 -9.99 -26.22 -30.32
CA ILE A 46 -10.08 -24.80 -29.91
C ILE A 46 -9.14 -24.51 -28.74
N ASP A 47 -8.34 -23.43 -28.85
CA ASP A 47 -7.46 -22.99 -27.78
C ASP A 47 -8.23 -22.23 -26.67
N GLY A 48 -8.54 -22.94 -25.58
CA GLY A 48 -9.21 -22.36 -24.41
C GLY A 48 -8.46 -21.18 -23.77
N VAL A 49 -7.12 -21.14 -23.87
CA VAL A 49 -6.31 -20.02 -23.34
C VAL A 49 -6.56 -18.76 -24.16
N GLN A 50 -6.74 -18.90 -25.48
CA GLN A 50 -7.05 -17.77 -26.37
C GLN A 50 -8.46 -17.22 -26.11
N LEU A 51 -9.46 -18.08 -25.91
CA LEU A 51 -10.81 -17.65 -25.58
C LEU A 51 -10.85 -16.89 -24.24
N LEU A 52 -10.16 -17.42 -23.23
CA LEU A 52 -10.06 -16.74 -21.93
C LEU A 52 -9.31 -15.41 -22.04
N ALA A 53 -8.23 -15.33 -22.83
CA ALA A 53 -7.50 -14.09 -23.06
C ALA A 53 -8.39 -13.02 -23.69
N ALA A 54 -9.21 -13.39 -24.69
CA ALA A 54 -10.18 -12.49 -25.30
C ALA A 54 -11.22 -11.98 -24.27
N GLN A 55 -11.68 -12.87 -23.39
CA GLN A 55 -12.60 -12.50 -22.31
C GLN A 55 -11.98 -11.55 -21.28
N LEU A 56 -10.77 -11.84 -20.82
CA LEU A 56 -10.03 -10.98 -19.89
C LEU A 56 -9.76 -9.60 -20.49
N TRP A 57 -9.36 -9.55 -21.76
CA TRP A 57 -9.17 -8.28 -22.47
C TRP A 57 -10.46 -7.48 -22.55
N HIS A 58 -11.58 -8.11 -22.90
CA HIS A 58 -12.88 -7.43 -22.99
C HIS A 58 -13.31 -6.82 -21.64
N VAL A 59 -13.18 -7.58 -20.54
CA VAL A 59 -13.50 -7.09 -19.19
C VAL A 59 -12.59 -5.94 -18.79
N ALA A 60 -11.28 -6.04 -19.07
CA ALA A 60 -10.32 -5.00 -18.74
C ALA A 60 -10.50 -3.72 -19.57
N ASP A 61 -10.81 -3.82 -20.86
CA ASP A 61 -11.10 -2.69 -21.74
C ASP A 61 -12.35 -1.93 -21.26
N GLN A 62 -13.40 -2.67 -20.85
CA GLN A 62 -14.59 -2.04 -20.26
C GLN A 62 -14.29 -1.33 -18.94
N ALA A 63 -13.53 -1.95 -18.03
CA ALA A 63 -13.14 -1.33 -16.78
C ALA A 63 -12.28 -0.06 -17.00
N ALA A 64 -11.32 -0.12 -17.94
CA ALA A 64 -10.48 1.02 -18.30
C ALA A 64 -11.30 2.18 -18.88
N ARG A 65 -12.28 1.89 -19.75
CA ARG A 65 -13.20 2.91 -20.29
C ARG A 65 -14.07 3.56 -19.21
N GLN A 66 -14.51 2.80 -18.21
CA GLN A 66 -15.33 3.33 -17.11
C GLN A 66 -14.54 4.25 -16.17
N ILE A 67 -13.28 3.92 -15.88
CA ILE A 67 -12.44 4.66 -14.92
C ILE A 67 -11.62 5.77 -15.61
N GLY A 68 -11.34 5.64 -16.92
CA GLY A 68 -10.50 6.57 -17.67
C GLY A 68 -8.99 6.39 -17.45
N GLU A 69 -8.59 5.31 -16.77
CA GLU A 69 -7.19 4.98 -16.47
C GLU A 69 -6.86 3.54 -16.87
N PRO A 70 -5.59 3.23 -17.20
CA PRO A 70 -5.18 1.87 -17.52
C PRO A 70 -5.22 0.96 -16.27
N ILE A 71 -5.64 -0.29 -16.45
CA ILE A 71 -5.67 -1.29 -15.38
C ILE A 71 -4.24 -1.76 -15.08
N THR A 72 -3.74 -1.45 -13.88
CA THR A 72 -2.36 -1.81 -13.47
C THR A 72 -2.27 -3.10 -12.67
N ALA A 73 -3.39 -3.62 -12.20
CA ALA A 73 -3.46 -4.81 -11.35
C ALA A 73 -4.71 -5.63 -11.66
N LEU A 74 -4.57 -6.95 -11.59
CA LEU A 74 -5.63 -7.90 -11.88
C LEU A 74 -5.75 -8.87 -10.71
N THR A 75 -6.95 -9.01 -10.15
CA THR A 75 -7.27 -10.07 -9.17
C THR A 75 -8.33 -10.97 -9.79
N VAL A 76 -8.12 -12.30 -9.72
CA VAL A 76 -9.03 -13.29 -10.30
C VAL A 76 -9.39 -14.33 -9.25
N THR A 77 -10.68 -14.62 -9.11
CA THR A 77 -11.17 -15.72 -8.28
C THR A 77 -11.05 -17.05 -9.02
N ILE A 78 -10.48 -18.06 -8.36
CA ILE A 78 -10.30 -19.41 -8.93
C ILE A 78 -10.99 -20.47 -8.04
N PRO A 79 -11.46 -21.59 -8.61
CA PRO A 79 -11.91 -22.73 -7.81
C PRO A 79 -10.77 -23.30 -6.95
N PRO A 80 -11.06 -23.78 -5.73
CA PRO A 80 -10.06 -24.36 -4.82
C PRO A 80 -9.36 -25.60 -5.44
N THR A 81 -10.10 -26.39 -6.23
CA THR A 81 -9.62 -27.63 -6.87
C THR A 81 -8.64 -27.40 -8.04
N TRP A 82 -8.39 -26.15 -8.44
CA TRP A 82 -7.50 -25.87 -9.56
C TRP A 82 -6.03 -26.13 -9.21
N GLY A 83 -5.45 -27.12 -9.87
CA GLY A 83 -4.02 -27.43 -9.81
C GLY A 83 -3.13 -26.46 -10.61
N PRO A 84 -1.79 -26.64 -10.54
CA PRO A 84 -0.80 -25.73 -11.12
C PRO A 84 -0.99 -25.48 -12.62
N ARG A 85 -1.41 -26.50 -13.39
CA ARG A 85 -1.60 -26.40 -14.84
C ARG A 85 -2.67 -25.37 -15.22
N ARG A 86 -3.86 -25.42 -14.61
CA ARG A 86 -4.94 -24.46 -14.88
C ARG A 86 -4.55 -23.05 -14.44
N ARG A 87 -3.84 -22.91 -13.31
CA ARG A 87 -3.31 -21.62 -12.84
C ARG A 87 -2.29 -21.03 -13.82
N ALA A 88 -1.38 -21.85 -14.35
CA ALA A 88 -0.42 -21.41 -15.37
C ALA A 88 -1.13 -20.95 -16.66
N GLN A 89 -2.14 -21.69 -17.12
CA GLN A 89 -2.95 -21.30 -18.28
C GLN A 89 -3.72 -19.99 -18.06
N LEU A 90 -4.24 -19.73 -16.85
CA LEU A 90 -4.83 -18.45 -16.49
C LEU A 90 -3.81 -17.29 -16.55
N ALA A 91 -2.60 -17.51 -16.02
CA ALA A 91 -1.53 -16.52 -16.09
C ALA A 91 -1.10 -16.24 -17.54
N GLU A 92 -1.05 -17.28 -18.39
CA GLU A 92 -0.79 -17.17 -19.81
C GLU A 92 -1.91 -16.39 -20.54
N ALA A 93 -3.18 -16.67 -20.24
CA ALA A 93 -4.30 -15.93 -20.80
C ALA A 93 -4.25 -14.44 -20.44
N ALA A 94 -3.91 -14.12 -19.18
CA ALA A 94 -3.73 -12.74 -18.74
C ALA A 94 -2.57 -12.04 -19.48
N ALA A 95 -1.45 -12.74 -19.70
CA ALA A 95 -0.32 -12.22 -20.46
C ALA A 95 -0.69 -11.95 -21.94
N ARG A 96 -1.43 -12.87 -22.58
CA ARG A 96 -1.96 -12.69 -23.95
C ARG A 96 -2.94 -11.52 -24.04
N ALA A 97 -3.70 -11.26 -22.97
CA ALA A 97 -4.58 -10.10 -22.84
C ALA A 97 -3.84 -8.78 -22.55
N SER A 98 -2.50 -8.79 -22.46
CA SER A 98 -1.67 -7.63 -22.08
C SER A 98 -1.99 -7.08 -20.69
N LEU A 99 -2.38 -7.94 -19.75
CA LEU A 99 -2.68 -7.59 -18.36
C LEU A 99 -1.52 -7.97 -17.42
N ALA A 100 -1.47 -7.34 -16.25
CA ALA A 100 -0.55 -7.73 -15.19
C ALA A 100 -0.82 -9.18 -14.74
N ALA A 101 0.21 -9.84 -14.20
CA ALA A 101 0.07 -11.19 -13.67
C ALA A 101 -1.04 -11.22 -12.59
N PRO A 102 -2.04 -12.10 -12.72
CA PRO A 102 -3.22 -12.07 -11.86
C PRO A 102 -2.88 -12.52 -10.44
N ALA A 103 -3.27 -11.74 -9.44
CA ALA A 103 -3.39 -12.20 -8.07
C ALA A 103 -4.56 -13.19 -7.98
N MET A 104 -4.26 -14.46 -7.76
CA MET A 104 -5.26 -15.51 -7.71
C MET A 104 -5.76 -15.70 -6.27
N VAL A 105 -7.07 -15.60 -6.08
CA VAL A 105 -7.74 -15.80 -4.78
C VAL A 105 -8.70 -16.97 -4.94
N THR A 106 -8.76 -17.89 -3.97
CA THR A 106 -9.76 -18.97 -4.06
C THR A 106 -11.16 -18.39 -3.85
N ALA A 107 -12.14 -18.87 -4.62
CA ALA A 107 -13.54 -18.48 -4.48
C ALA A 107 -14.05 -18.59 -3.01
N PRO A 108 -13.78 -19.66 -2.23
CA PRO A 108 -14.24 -19.73 -0.85
C PRO A 108 -13.60 -18.65 0.04
N ALA A 109 -12.31 -18.34 -0.17
CA ALA A 109 -11.64 -17.26 0.58
C ALA A 109 -12.25 -15.89 0.27
N ALA A 110 -12.60 -15.63 -1.00
CA ALA A 110 -13.30 -14.41 -1.40
C ALA A 110 -14.69 -14.31 -0.74
N LEU A 111 -15.47 -15.39 -0.72
CA LEU A 111 -16.78 -15.42 -0.05
C LEU A 111 -16.66 -15.13 1.45
N ALA A 112 -15.69 -15.74 2.13
CA ALA A 112 -15.44 -15.50 3.53
C ALA A 112 -15.02 -14.04 3.80
N ALA A 113 -14.16 -13.47 2.95
CA ALA A 113 -13.73 -12.07 3.07
C ALA A 113 -14.91 -11.11 2.91
N TYR A 114 -15.80 -11.40 1.96
CA TYR A 114 -17.02 -10.62 1.76
C TYR A 114 -17.93 -10.67 2.99
N THR A 115 -18.22 -11.86 3.54
CA THR A 115 -19.11 -11.98 4.71
C THR A 115 -18.52 -11.33 5.96
N ARG A 116 -17.19 -11.36 6.13
CA ARG A 116 -16.50 -10.62 7.20
C ARG A 116 -16.74 -9.12 7.10
N ALA A 117 -16.62 -8.55 5.90
CA ALA A 117 -16.89 -7.13 5.68
C ALA A 117 -18.36 -6.74 5.97
N HIS A 118 -19.27 -7.72 5.94
CA HIS A 118 -20.71 -7.54 6.14
C HIS A 118 -21.22 -8.06 7.50
N GLY A 119 -20.31 -8.27 8.47
CA GLY A 119 -20.66 -8.48 9.88
C GLY A 119 -20.47 -9.90 10.42
N LEU A 120 -20.06 -10.87 9.60
CA LEU A 120 -19.72 -12.22 10.09
C LEU A 120 -18.29 -12.23 10.64
N THR A 121 -18.12 -11.92 11.91
CA THR A 121 -16.81 -11.91 12.57
C THR A 121 -16.48 -13.27 13.17
N ALA A 122 -15.40 -13.89 12.67
CA ALA A 122 -14.86 -15.13 13.19
C ALA A 122 -13.49 -14.84 13.85
N PRO A 123 -13.24 -15.29 15.10
CA PRO A 123 -11.96 -15.05 15.79
C PRO A 123 -10.78 -15.67 15.05
N ASP A 124 -9.59 -15.08 15.15
CA ASP A 124 -8.38 -15.68 14.58
C ASP A 124 -8.18 -17.12 15.08
N GLY A 125 -7.80 -18.02 14.16
CA GLY A 125 -7.67 -19.45 14.43
C GLY A 125 -8.96 -20.28 14.32
N SER A 126 -10.14 -19.64 14.27
CA SER A 126 -11.42 -20.34 14.08
C SER A 126 -11.64 -20.82 12.64
N CYS A 127 -12.61 -21.73 12.46
CA CYS A 127 -12.93 -22.30 11.15
C CYS A 127 -14.29 -21.85 10.62
N LEU A 128 -14.39 -21.72 9.30
CA LEU A 128 -15.61 -21.41 8.56
C LEU A 128 -15.86 -22.50 7.53
N LEU A 129 -17.11 -22.95 7.43
CA LEU A 129 -17.55 -23.84 6.35
C LEU A 129 -18.16 -23.00 5.23
N ILE A 130 -17.62 -23.12 4.02
CA ILE A 130 -18.14 -22.47 2.82
C ILE A 130 -18.77 -23.54 1.93
N CYS A 131 -20.08 -23.44 1.71
CA CYS A 131 -20.82 -24.26 0.74
C CYS A 131 -21.06 -23.44 -0.53
N GLN A 132 -20.45 -23.87 -1.63
CA GLN A 132 -20.60 -23.27 -2.95
C GLN A 132 -21.44 -24.18 -3.85
N ALA A 133 -22.67 -23.76 -4.11
CA ALA A 133 -23.63 -24.39 -5.00
C ALA A 133 -23.96 -23.50 -6.22
N ASP A 134 -23.05 -22.59 -6.58
CA ASP A 134 -23.11 -21.75 -7.77
C ASP A 134 -22.45 -22.39 -9.00
N ARG A 135 -21.75 -23.51 -8.81
CA ARG A 135 -21.15 -24.33 -9.87
C ARG A 135 -21.34 -25.82 -9.55
N HIS A 136 -21.25 -26.66 -10.57
CA HIS A 136 -21.31 -28.11 -10.43
C HIS A 136 -19.91 -28.73 -10.53
N PRO A 137 -19.56 -29.72 -9.68
CA PRO A 137 -20.32 -30.20 -8.52
C PRO A 137 -20.34 -29.16 -7.38
N VAL A 138 -21.29 -29.32 -6.45
CA VAL A 138 -21.35 -28.50 -5.23
C VAL A 138 -20.10 -28.77 -4.39
N THR A 139 -19.43 -27.73 -3.90
CA THR A 139 -18.21 -27.90 -3.10
C THR A 139 -18.37 -27.40 -1.66
N LEU A 140 -17.85 -28.16 -0.71
CA LEU A 140 -17.69 -27.80 0.69
C LEU A 140 -16.22 -27.52 0.96
N THR A 141 -15.91 -26.32 1.46
CA THR A 141 -14.54 -25.93 1.80
C THR A 141 -14.48 -25.44 3.24
N ILE A 142 -13.54 -25.97 4.01
CA ILE A 142 -13.23 -25.47 5.35
C ILE A 142 -12.06 -24.50 5.27
N LEU A 143 -12.28 -23.29 5.78
CA LEU A 143 -11.27 -22.24 5.87
C LEU A 143 -10.97 -21.96 7.34
N GLN A 144 -9.69 -21.84 7.67
CA GLN A 144 -9.25 -21.27 8.93
C GLN A 144 -8.95 -19.78 8.76
N THR A 145 -9.45 -18.97 9.68
CA THR A 145 -9.16 -17.54 9.74
C THR A 145 -7.77 -17.27 10.30
N SER A 146 -7.02 -16.40 9.63
CA SER A 146 -5.71 -15.92 10.06
C SER A 146 -5.67 -14.39 10.01
N ALA A 147 -4.75 -13.77 10.75
CA ALA A 147 -4.56 -12.32 10.77
C ALA A 147 -4.34 -11.74 9.36
N ASP A 148 -3.72 -12.50 8.46
CA ASP A 148 -3.39 -12.08 7.08
C ASP A 148 -4.39 -12.58 6.02
N GLY A 149 -5.45 -13.31 6.40
CA GLY A 149 -6.44 -13.82 5.45
C GLY A 149 -7.10 -15.14 5.84
N TYR A 150 -7.07 -16.10 4.92
CA TYR A 150 -7.71 -17.41 5.08
C TYR A 150 -6.78 -18.52 4.60
N ARG A 151 -6.76 -19.62 5.36
CA ARG A 151 -6.07 -20.85 4.99
C ARG A 151 -7.09 -21.94 4.70
N GLU A 152 -7.03 -22.54 3.53
CA GLU A 152 -7.85 -23.68 3.17
C GLU A 152 -7.32 -24.95 3.87
N LEU A 153 -8.19 -25.64 4.61
CA LEU A 153 -7.85 -26.88 5.32
C LEU A 153 -8.25 -28.11 4.49
N ALA A 154 -9.50 -28.15 4.04
CA ALA A 154 -10.02 -29.21 3.20
C ALA A 154 -11.09 -28.68 2.24
N THR A 155 -11.17 -29.31 1.06
CA THR A 155 -12.24 -29.10 0.09
C THR A 155 -12.70 -30.46 -0.42
N LEU A 156 -14.01 -30.71 -0.34
CA LEU A 156 -14.66 -31.88 -0.93
C LEU A 156 -15.79 -31.45 -1.86
N SER A 157 -16.04 -32.25 -2.89
CA SER A 157 -17.19 -32.08 -3.79
C SER A 157 -18.28 -33.09 -3.45
N ILE A 158 -19.53 -32.65 -3.55
CA ILE A 158 -20.70 -33.52 -3.46
C ILE A 158 -21.08 -33.89 -4.90
N ASP A 159 -20.66 -35.07 -5.33
CA ASP A 159 -21.01 -35.58 -6.65
C ASP A 159 -22.47 -36.04 -6.66
N LEU A 160 -23.28 -35.45 -7.54
CA LEU A 160 -24.62 -35.95 -7.85
C LEU A 160 -24.55 -36.99 -8.97
N PRO A 161 -25.44 -38.00 -8.98
CA PRO A 161 -25.59 -38.93 -10.10
C PRO A 161 -26.17 -38.30 -11.39
N GLY A 162 -26.30 -36.97 -11.45
CA GLY A 162 -26.75 -36.19 -12.62
C GLY A 162 -26.92 -34.70 -12.29
N ASP A 163 -26.95 -33.83 -13.30
CA ASP A 163 -27.27 -32.41 -13.13
C ASP A 163 -28.71 -32.25 -12.62
N LEU A 164 -28.91 -31.41 -11.59
CA LEU A 164 -30.23 -31.11 -11.04
C LEU A 164 -31.18 -30.55 -12.12
N ASN A 165 -30.67 -29.75 -13.06
CA ASN A 165 -31.46 -29.23 -14.17
C ASN A 165 -31.94 -30.36 -15.10
N GLN A 166 -31.08 -31.35 -15.37
CA GLN A 166 -31.43 -32.53 -16.16
C GLN A 166 -32.49 -33.39 -15.47
N VAL A 167 -32.31 -33.61 -14.16
CA VAL A 167 -33.23 -34.38 -13.34
C VAL A 167 -34.60 -33.70 -13.26
N LEU A 168 -34.63 -32.36 -13.18
CA LEU A 168 -35.87 -31.60 -13.16
C LEU A 168 -36.53 -31.56 -14.55
N ALA A 169 -35.76 -31.38 -15.63
CA ALA A 169 -36.24 -31.44 -17.00
C ALA A 169 -36.90 -32.79 -17.31
N GLN A 170 -36.28 -33.90 -16.92
CA GLN A 170 -36.83 -35.24 -17.10
C GLN A 170 -38.18 -35.38 -16.40
N ARG A 171 -38.30 -34.96 -15.13
CA ARG A 171 -39.57 -35.02 -14.38
C ARG A 171 -40.67 -34.17 -15.00
N ILE A 172 -40.33 -32.97 -15.46
CA ILE A 172 -41.30 -32.09 -16.12
C ILE A 172 -41.84 -32.76 -17.38
N VAL A 173 -40.97 -33.38 -18.18
CA VAL A 173 -41.41 -34.08 -19.40
C VAL A 173 -42.19 -35.34 -19.06
N ASP A 174 -41.77 -36.12 -18.08
CA ASP A 174 -42.52 -37.29 -17.64
C ASP A 174 -43.94 -36.94 -17.17
N ALA A 175 -44.11 -35.79 -16.52
CA ALA A 175 -45.42 -35.29 -16.07
C ALA A 175 -46.25 -34.64 -17.19
N ALA A 176 -45.61 -34.01 -18.17
CA ALA A 176 -46.28 -33.25 -19.23
C ALA A 176 -46.55 -34.05 -20.51
N THR A 177 -45.93 -35.23 -20.68
CA THR A 177 -46.04 -36.04 -21.89
C THR A 177 -46.44 -37.48 -21.63
N THR A 178 -46.98 -38.15 -22.65
CA THR A 178 -47.23 -39.61 -22.66
C THR A 178 -45.94 -40.40 -22.89
N ASP A 179 -45.95 -41.71 -22.60
CA ASP A 179 -44.77 -42.59 -22.71
C ASP A 179 -44.11 -42.60 -24.11
N ASP A 180 -44.90 -42.51 -25.18
CA ASP A 180 -44.41 -42.54 -26.57
C ASP A 180 -43.96 -41.17 -27.13
N ASP A 181 -43.86 -40.13 -26.29
CA ASP A 181 -43.51 -38.79 -26.75
C ASP A 181 -42.01 -38.69 -27.17
N PRO A 182 -41.69 -38.18 -28.38
CA PRO A 182 -40.31 -38.07 -28.86
C PRO A 182 -39.40 -37.20 -27.98
N LEU A 183 -39.95 -36.27 -27.20
CA LEU A 183 -39.19 -35.41 -26.29
C LEU A 183 -38.54 -36.21 -25.15
N ARG A 184 -39.16 -37.32 -24.72
CA ARG A 184 -38.55 -38.23 -23.73
C ARG A 184 -37.29 -38.88 -24.27
N ALA A 185 -37.31 -39.30 -25.53
CA ALA A 185 -36.13 -39.85 -26.20
C ALA A 185 -35.04 -38.78 -26.40
N GLU A 186 -35.44 -37.55 -26.72
CA GLU A 186 -34.51 -36.42 -26.90
C GLU A 186 -33.78 -36.05 -25.59
N ILE A 187 -34.47 -36.02 -24.45
CA ILE A 187 -33.84 -35.75 -23.15
C ILE A 187 -32.94 -36.91 -22.71
N ALA A 188 -33.35 -38.15 -22.97
CA ALA A 188 -32.52 -39.32 -22.71
C ALA A 188 -31.21 -39.29 -23.52
N LEU A 189 -31.27 -38.86 -24.79
CA LEU A 189 -30.08 -38.64 -25.65
C LEU A 189 -29.25 -37.44 -25.21
N SER A 190 -29.90 -36.36 -24.74
CA SER A 190 -29.24 -35.16 -24.22
C SER A 190 -28.45 -35.39 -22.92
N GLN A 191 -28.59 -36.56 -22.28
CA GLN A 191 -27.71 -36.98 -21.17
C GLN A 191 -26.24 -37.10 -21.61
N GLN A 192 -25.96 -37.22 -22.91
CA GLN A 192 -24.61 -37.33 -23.46
C GLN A 192 -24.01 -35.97 -23.88
N ASP A 193 -24.83 -34.93 -24.06
CA ASP A 193 -24.39 -33.58 -24.45
C ASP A 193 -25.25 -32.51 -23.72
N PRO A 194 -24.82 -32.03 -22.54
CA PRO A 194 -25.63 -31.19 -21.65
C PRO A 194 -25.83 -29.75 -22.12
N ASP A 195 -25.11 -29.31 -23.16
CA ASP A 195 -24.90 -27.88 -23.44
C ASP A 195 -25.92 -27.22 -24.39
N SER A 196 -26.93 -27.92 -24.92
CA SER A 196 -27.74 -27.29 -25.98
C SER A 196 -29.19 -27.79 -26.13
N SER A 197 -29.91 -28.04 -25.04
CA SER A 197 -31.39 -28.14 -25.13
C SER A 197 -32.06 -26.85 -24.64
N ALA A 198 -32.94 -26.27 -25.47
CA ALA A 198 -33.71 -25.07 -25.12
C ALA A 198 -34.56 -25.29 -23.84
N LEU A 199 -34.90 -26.55 -23.55
CA LEU A 199 -35.58 -26.95 -22.33
C LEU A 199 -34.71 -26.76 -21.08
N LEU A 200 -33.45 -27.19 -21.10
CA LEU A 200 -32.54 -27.03 -19.95
C LEU A 200 -32.31 -25.56 -19.60
N GLU A 201 -32.17 -24.71 -20.61
CA GLU A 201 -32.10 -23.26 -20.40
C GLU A 201 -33.41 -22.72 -19.80
N SER A 202 -34.57 -23.18 -20.28
CA SER A 202 -35.85 -22.78 -19.68
C SER A 202 -35.99 -23.24 -18.23
N VAL A 203 -35.50 -24.45 -17.88
CA VAL A 203 -35.50 -24.96 -16.50
C VAL A 203 -34.57 -24.13 -15.62
N ARG A 204 -33.37 -23.79 -16.12
CA ARG A 204 -32.40 -22.93 -15.45
C ARG A 204 -33.00 -21.56 -15.12
N GLN A 205 -33.63 -20.93 -16.11
CA GLN A 205 -34.32 -19.64 -15.95
C GLN A 205 -35.47 -19.74 -14.94
N ALA A 206 -36.25 -20.82 -14.98
CA ALA A 206 -37.34 -21.03 -14.02
C ALA A 206 -36.81 -21.19 -12.58
N ARG A 207 -35.73 -21.95 -12.37
CA ARG A 207 -35.07 -22.07 -11.04
C ARG A 207 -34.47 -20.76 -10.55
N GLN A 208 -34.01 -19.90 -11.46
CA GLN A 208 -33.55 -18.57 -11.10
C GLN A 208 -34.72 -17.67 -10.66
N LEU A 209 -35.87 -17.74 -11.35
CA LEU A 209 -37.09 -17.02 -10.93
C LEU A 209 -37.59 -17.48 -9.56
N LEU A 210 -37.49 -18.79 -9.27
CA LEU A 210 -37.84 -19.35 -7.96
C LEU A 210 -37.02 -18.78 -6.79
N MET A 211 -35.88 -18.13 -7.04
CA MET A 211 -35.14 -17.42 -5.97
C MET A 211 -35.92 -16.24 -5.38
N THR A 212 -36.91 -15.72 -6.12
CA THR A 212 -37.72 -14.54 -5.74
C THR A 212 -39.22 -14.80 -5.76
N GLN A 213 -39.66 -15.90 -6.38
CA GLN A 213 -41.06 -16.26 -6.59
C GLN A 213 -41.34 -17.68 -6.09
N ASP A 214 -42.59 -17.97 -5.74
CA ASP A 214 -42.99 -19.31 -5.29
C ASP A 214 -43.21 -20.31 -6.45
N ARG A 215 -43.42 -19.78 -7.66
CA ARG A 215 -43.75 -20.56 -8.86
C ARG A 215 -43.07 -19.95 -10.08
N ALA A 216 -42.61 -20.79 -11.00
CA ALA A 216 -41.99 -20.35 -12.24
C ALA A 216 -42.43 -21.19 -13.45
N PRO A 217 -42.66 -20.58 -14.62
CA PRO A 217 -43.02 -21.30 -15.83
C PRO A 217 -41.78 -21.92 -16.51
N VAL A 218 -41.93 -23.13 -17.06
CA VAL A 218 -40.97 -23.79 -17.93
C VAL A 218 -41.59 -23.97 -19.30
N LEU A 219 -40.95 -23.40 -20.32
CA LEU A 219 -41.38 -23.49 -21.70
C LEU A 219 -40.97 -24.84 -22.28
N LEU A 220 -41.97 -25.62 -22.71
CA LEU A 220 -41.75 -26.87 -23.43
C LEU A 220 -41.69 -26.61 -24.94
N PRO A 221 -40.88 -27.37 -25.70
CA PRO A 221 -40.90 -27.29 -27.16
C PRO A 221 -42.30 -27.56 -27.72
N ALA A 222 -42.71 -26.73 -28.70
CA ALA A 222 -43.99 -26.85 -29.37
C ALA A 222 -44.20 -28.28 -29.91
N PRO A 223 -45.43 -28.84 -29.86
CA PRO A 223 -46.72 -28.20 -29.56
C PRO A 223 -47.15 -28.24 -28.08
N ARG A 224 -46.24 -28.55 -27.15
CA ARG A 224 -46.57 -28.81 -25.73
C ARG A 224 -46.89 -27.51 -24.97
N THR A 225 -47.79 -27.60 -24.00
CA THR A 225 -48.13 -26.46 -23.13
C THR A 225 -47.02 -26.21 -22.09
N PRO A 226 -46.73 -24.94 -21.72
CA PRO A 226 -45.77 -24.65 -20.66
C PRO A 226 -46.13 -25.35 -19.34
N ALA A 227 -45.12 -25.86 -18.64
CA ALA A 227 -45.25 -26.41 -17.31
C ALA A 227 -45.00 -25.33 -16.25
N VAL A 228 -45.42 -25.55 -15.01
CA VAL A 228 -45.12 -24.67 -13.87
C VAL A 228 -44.42 -25.51 -12.81
N ILE A 229 -43.28 -25.01 -12.31
CA ILE A 229 -42.53 -25.63 -11.22
C ILE A 229 -42.61 -24.79 -9.95
N THR A 230 -42.49 -25.45 -8.81
CA THR A 230 -42.51 -24.87 -7.46
C THR A 230 -41.24 -25.25 -6.68
N HIS A 231 -41.06 -24.67 -5.49
CA HIS A 231 -39.99 -25.06 -4.57
C HIS A 231 -40.07 -26.54 -4.16
N ASP A 232 -41.27 -27.09 -4.03
CA ASP A 232 -41.46 -28.51 -3.69
C ASP A 232 -40.95 -29.43 -4.80
N ASP A 233 -41.20 -29.07 -6.06
CA ASP A 233 -40.69 -29.82 -7.22
C ASP A 233 -39.15 -29.82 -7.26
N VAL A 234 -38.54 -28.67 -6.93
CA VAL A 234 -37.08 -28.53 -6.82
C VAL A 234 -36.54 -29.32 -5.62
N ALA A 235 -37.23 -29.32 -4.48
CA ALA A 235 -36.82 -30.09 -3.30
C ALA A 235 -36.84 -31.60 -3.58
N ILE A 236 -37.91 -32.10 -4.20
CA ILE A 236 -38.03 -33.48 -4.65
C ILE A 236 -36.94 -33.80 -5.69
N ALA A 237 -36.58 -32.83 -6.54
CA ALA A 237 -35.47 -32.96 -7.49
C ALA A 237 -34.09 -33.05 -6.83
N ALA A 238 -33.86 -32.22 -5.81
CA ALA A 238 -32.61 -32.10 -5.08
C ALA A 238 -32.42 -33.16 -3.99
N GLN A 239 -33.43 -34.00 -3.68
CA GLN A 239 -33.36 -34.97 -2.59
C GLN A 239 -32.06 -35.82 -2.56
N PRO A 240 -31.54 -36.35 -3.69
CA PRO A 240 -30.29 -37.12 -3.68
C PRO A 240 -29.06 -36.31 -3.25
N LEU A 241 -29.07 -34.98 -3.51
CA LEU A 241 -28.05 -34.06 -3.01
C LEU A 241 -28.24 -33.82 -1.52
N LEU A 242 -29.47 -33.53 -1.10
CA LEU A 242 -29.82 -33.24 0.30
C LEU A 242 -29.46 -34.41 1.23
N ASP A 243 -29.72 -35.64 0.82
CA ASP A 243 -29.40 -36.86 1.58
C ASP A 243 -27.89 -37.02 1.82
N ARG A 244 -27.05 -36.45 0.94
CA ARG A 244 -25.58 -36.51 1.04
C ARG A 244 -24.95 -35.37 1.82
N VAL A 245 -25.68 -34.28 2.10
CA VAL A 245 -25.11 -33.08 2.74
C VAL A 245 -24.53 -33.40 4.10
N HIS A 246 -25.24 -34.19 4.92
CA HIS A 246 -24.80 -34.50 6.28
C HIS A 246 -23.48 -35.29 6.28
N ASP A 247 -23.40 -36.36 5.49
CA ASP A 247 -22.19 -37.17 5.35
C ASP A 247 -21.05 -36.34 4.75
N ALA A 248 -21.31 -35.53 3.72
CA ALA A 248 -20.29 -34.68 3.11
C ALA A 248 -19.72 -33.62 4.08
N VAL A 249 -20.56 -33.03 4.94
CA VAL A 249 -20.10 -32.09 5.98
C VAL A 249 -19.21 -32.82 6.98
N ARG A 250 -19.60 -34.01 7.44
CA ARG A 250 -18.78 -34.83 8.34
C ARG A 250 -17.44 -35.19 7.71
N ASP A 251 -17.47 -35.71 6.49
CA ASP A 251 -16.26 -36.13 5.77
C ASP A 251 -15.33 -34.93 5.49
N THR A 252 -15.88 -33.74 5.26
CA THR A 252 -15.07 -32.52 5.08
C THR A 252 -14.43 -32.08 6.39
N LEU A 253 -15.16 -32.15 7.52
CA LEU A 253 -14.63 -31.87 8.85
C LEU A 253 -13.52 -32.84 9.24
N ASP A 254 -13.73 -34.13 8.98
CA ASP A 254 -12.75 -35.19 9.21
C ASP A 254 -11.50 -34.98 8.34
N ALA A 255 -11.66 -34.63 7.06
CA ALA A 255 -10.55 -34.31 6.17
C ALA A 255 -9.76 -33.07 6.59
N ALA A 256 -10.41 -32.11 7.27
CA ALA A 256 -9.77 -30.93 7.83
C ALA A 256 -9.18 -31.15 9.23
N ASP A 257 -9.38 -32.33 9.82
CA ASP A 257 -8.97 -32.67 11.20
C ASP A 257 -9.53 -31.69 12.24
N ILE A 258 -10.82 -31.33 12.10
CA ILE A 258 -11.51 -30.43 13.05
C ILE A 258 -12.87 -30.96 13.48
N ASP A 259 -13.22 -30.72 14.75
CA ASP A 259 -14.58 -30.97 15.23
C ASP A 259 -15.53 -29.81 14.88
N GLY A 260 -16.84 -30.10 14.80
CA GLY A 260 -17.89 -29.09 14.57
C GLY A 260 -17.90 -27.93 15.59
N GLN A 261 -17.39 -28.13 16.81
CA GLN A 261 -17.22 -27.08 17.83
C GLN A 261 -16.21 -25.98 17.45
N HIS A 262 -15.32 -26.24 16.48
CA HIS A 262 -14.36 -25.25 15.97
C HIS A 262 -14.93 -24.39 14.83
N LEU A 263 -16.12 -24.74 14.32
CA LEU A 263 -16.83 -23.91 13.35
C LEU A 263 -17.43 -22.68 14.03
N SER A 264 -17.05 -21.51 13.54
CA SER A 264 -17.61 -20.22 13.98
C SER A 264 -18.68 -19.68 13.04
N GLY A 265 -18.88 -20.31 11.87
CA GLY A 265 -19.89 -19.88 10.92
C GLY A 265 -19.95 -20.76 9.66
N VAL A 266 -21.09 -20.67 8.98
CA VAL A 266 -21.36 -21.34 7.71
C VAL A 266 -21.78 -20.29 6.69
N VAL A 267 -21.23 -20.36 5.48
CA VAL A 267 -21.58 -19.47 4.37
C VAL A 267 -22.12 -20.32 3.22
N LEU A 268 -23.30 -19.99 2.71
CA LEU A 268 -23.92 -20.66 1.58
C LEU A 268 -24.01 -19.70 0.40
N ARG A 269 -23.32 -20.03 -0.70
CA ARG A 269 -23.45 -19.35 -1.99
C ARG A 269 -24.23 -20.25 -2.95
N GLN A 270 -25.33 -19.74 -3.48
CA GLN A 270 -26.16 -20.41 -4.48
C GLN A 270 -26.52 -19.43 -5.60
N ALA A 271 -26.38 -19.88 -6.86
CA ALA A 271 -26.77 -19.08 -8.03
C ALA A 271 -28.22 -19.37 -8.47
N GLU A 272 -28.70 -20.59 -8.22
CA GLU A 272 -30.03 -21.09 -8.57
C GLU A 272 -30.67 -21.71 -7.31
N ALA A 273 -32.00 -21.75 -7.24
CA ALA A 273 -32.70 -22.28 -6.06
C ALA A 273 -32.39 -23.78 -5.86
N ILE A 274 -31.98 -24.13 -4.64
CA ILE A 274 -31.87 -25.51 -4.15
C ILE A 274 -32.63 -25.58 -2.83
N ALA A 275 -33.94 -25.81 -2.94
CA ALA A 275 -34.83 -25.90 -1.78
C ALA A 275 -34.34 -26.98 -0.81
N GLY A 276 -34.30 -26.66 0.50
CA GLY A 276 -33.88 -27.57 1.57
C GLY A 276 -32.38 -27.58 1.90
N LEU A 277 -31.50 -27.02 1.05
CA LEU A 277 -30.05 -27.07 1.30
C LEU A 277 -29.63 -26.31 2.56
N GLN A 278 -30.23 -25.16 2.83
CA GLN A 278 -29.98 -24.37 4.05
C GLN A 278 -30.37 -25.16 5.31
N ASP A 279 -31.52 -25.82 5.31
CA ASP A 279 -32.02 -26.58 6.45
C ASP A 279 -31.14 -27.80 6.71
N GLN A 280 -30.66 -28.47 5.66
CA GLN A 280 -29.73 -29.58 5.78
C GLN A 280 -28.37 -29.12 6.33
N LEU A 281 -27.83 -28.00 5.86
CA LEU A 281 -26.58 -27.44 6.40
C LEU A 281 -26.74 -27.01 7.86
N THR A 282 -27.88 -26.42 8.23
CA THR A 282 -28.19 -26.03 9.61
C THR A 282 -28.26 -27.27 10.50
N THR A 283 -28.91 -28.33 10.03
CA THR A 283 -29.03 -29.61 10.75
C THR A 283 -27.68 -30.30 10.90
N ALA A 284 -26.84 -30.27 9.87
CA ALA A 284 -25.53 -30.90 9.89
C ALA A 284 -24.49 -30.18 10.76
N THR A 285 -24.56 -28.85 10.84
CA THR A 285 -23.55 -28.02 11.53
C THR A 285 -24.01 -27.43 12.87
N GLY A 286 -25.32 -27.37 13.12
CA GLY A 286 -25.90 -26.65 14.25
C GLY A 286 -25.85 -25.11 14.12
N LEU A 287 -25.39 -24.58 12.99
CA LEU A 287 -25.22 -23.15 12.73
C LEU A 287 -26.11 -22.70 11.57
N THR A 288 -26.74 -21.53 11.70
CA THR A 288 -27.53 -20.94 10.61
C THR A 288 -26.61 -20.38 9.52
N PRO A 289 -26.70 -20.85 8.26
CA PRO A 289 -25.86 -20.37 7.16
C PRO A 289 -26.15 -18.91 6.80
N ALA A 290 -25.09 -18.13 6.57
CA ALA A 290 -25.18 -16.83 5.91
C ALA A 290 -25.37 -17.03 4.40
N ILE A 291 -26.57 -16.71 3.88
CA ILE A 291 -26.92 -16.94 2.48
C ILE A 291 -26.51 -15.75 1.62
N LEU A 292 -25.77 -16.05 0.55
CA LEU A 292 -25.36 -15.12 -0.48
C LEU A 292 -26.09 -15.47 -1.78
N ALA A 293 -27.34 -15.05 -1.93
CA ALA A 293 -28.18 -15.36 -3.09
C ALA A 293 -28.27 -14.18 -4.10
N ASP A 294 -28.54 -12.97 -3.60
CA ASP A 294 -28.95 -11.81 -4.41
C ASP A 294 -27.82 -10.81 -4.74
N GLN A 295 -26.57 -11.28 -4.76
CA GLN A 295 -25.41 -10.40 -4.87
C GLN A 295 -24.44 -10.91 -5.95
N PRO A 296 -24.50 -10.39 -7.19
CA PRO A 296 -23.71 -10.91 -8.30
C PRO A 296 -22.21 -10.60 -8.20
N HIS A 297 -21.82 -9.62 -7.36
CA HIS A 297 -20.44 -9.13 -7.25
C HIS A 297 -19.67 -9.65 -6.03
N VAL A 298 -20.27 -10.48 -5.18
CA VAL A 298 -19.69 -10.95 -3.90
C VAL A 298 -18.27 -11.49 -4.05
N LEU A 299 -18.04 -12.34 -5.05
CA LEU A 299 -16.74 -12.94 -5.30
C LEU A 299 -15.69 -11.90 -5.68
N ALA A 300 -16.05 -10.93 -6.52
CA ALA A 300 -15.16 -9.86 -6.94
C ALA A 300 -14.84 -8.92 -5.77
N ASP A 301 -15.86 -8.51 -5.01
CA ASP A 301 -15.72 -7.62 -3.85
C ASP A 301 -14.90 -8.27 -2.74
N GLY A 302 -15.15 -9.55 -2.46
CA GLY A 302 -14.41 -10.33 -1.49
C GLY A 302 -12.94 -10.56 -1.89
N ALA A 303 -12.70 -10.84 -3.17
CA ALA A 303 -11.34 -10.96 -3.68
C ALA A 303 -10.57 -9.63 -3.61
N LEU A 304 -11.24 -8.53 -3.93
CA LEU A 304 -10.68 -7.18 -3.79
C LEU A 304 -10.39 -6.87 -2.32
N ALA A 305 -11.25 -7.25 -1.37
CA ALA A 305 -11.01 -7.06 0.06
C ALA A 305 -9.74 -7.78 0.55
N LEU A 306 -9.39 -8.93 -0.04
CA LEU A 306 -8.18 -9.68 0.29
C LEU A 306 -6.92 -9.10 -0.37
N THR A 307 -7.03 -8.59 -1.59
CA THR A 307 -5.87 -8.12 -2.35
C THR A 307 -5.61 -6.62 -2.21
N ALA A 308 -6.61 -5.79 -1.90
CA ALA A 308 -6.47 -4.34 -1.71
C ALA A 308 -5.44 -3.94 -0.62
N PRO A 309 -5.32 -4.63 0.53
CA PRO A 309 -4.26 -4.37 1.51
C PRO A 309 -2.86 -4.66 0.94
N HIS A 310 -2.75 -5.67 0.09
CA HIS A 310 -1.50 -6.11 -0.55
C HIS A 310 -1.11 -5.25 -1.77
N HIS A 311 -2.06 -4.51 -2.34
CA HIS A 311 -1.87 -3.61 -3.49
C HIS A 311 -1.61 -2.16 -3.10
N HIS A 312 -1.81 -1.77 -1.84
CA HIS A 312 -1.31 -0.49 -1.36
C HIS A 312 0.21 -0.61 -1.15
N PRO A 313 1.03 0.18 -1.88
CA PRO A 313 2.47 0.12 -1.69
C PRO A 313 2.77 0.41 -0.22
N ALA A 314 3.46 -0.51 0.45
CA ALA A 314 3.87 -0.33 1.83
C ALA A 314 4.57 1.04 1.94
N THR A 315 4.06 1.89 2.83
CA THR A 315 4.63 3.21 3.13
C THR A 315 5.25 3.19 4.51
N ALA A 316 6.10 4.16 4.81
CA ALA A 316 6.72 4.31 6.12
C ALA A 316 5.67 4.30 7.26
N ALA A 317 4.44 4.73 7.03
CA ALA A 317 3.33 4.68 8.00
C ALA A 317 3.01 3.26 8.49
N ASN A 318 3.14 2.24 7.63
CA ASN A 318 2.69 0.87 7.89
C ASN A 318 3.86 -0.13 7.86
N THR A 319 5.10 0.34 7.69
CA THR A 319 6.29 -0.50 7.61
C THR A 319 7.06 -0.48 8.93
N HIS A 320 7.67 -1.63 9.26
CA HIS A 320 8.58 -1.79 10.39
C HIS A 320 9.99 -2.04 9.87
N LEU A 321 10.88 -1.06 10.03
CA LEU A 321 12.30 -1.27 9.73
C LEU A 321 12.99 -2.13 10.80
N PRO A 322 13.93 -3.01 10.42
CA PRO A 322 14.74 -3.75 11.38
C PRO A 322 15.55 -2.77 12.23
N ARG A 323 15.26 -2.76 13.54
CA ARG A 323 15.89 -1.86 14.50
C ARG A 323 17.21 -2.45 14.98
N VAL A 324 18.25 -1.62 15.00
CA VAL A 324 19.58 -2.00 15.47
C VAL A 324 19.80 -1.46 16.88
N ARG A 325 20.58 -2.16 17.71
CA ARG A 325 20.98 -1.61 19.02
C ARG A 325 21.73 -0.29 18.83
N LEU A 326 21.38 0.71 19.64
CA LEU A 326 22.02 2.02 19.69
C LEU A 326 23.55 1.83 19.84
N ARG A 327 24.33 2.19 18.81
CA ARG A 327 25.80 2.16 18.90
C ARG A 327 26.28 3.48 19.50
N VAL A 328 27.31 3.42 20.34
CA VAL A 328 27.97 4.62 20.92
C VAL A 328 28.36 5.62 19.82
N ARG A 329 28.82 5.11 18.67
CA ARG A 329 29.21 5.91 17.49
C ARG A 329 28.06 6.76 16.90
N ASP A 330 26.82 6.34 17.04
CA ASP A 330 25.69 7.11 16.51
C ASP A 330 25.37 8.29 17.44
N LEU A 331 25.54 8.10 18.75
CA LEU A 331 25.31 9.13 19.76
C LEU A 331 26.45 10.17 19.82
N THR A 332 27.70 9.77 19.50
CA THR A 332 28.84 10.71 19.42
C THR A 332 28.62 11.79 18.38
N SER A 333 27.88 11.49 17.30
CA SER A 333 27.60 12.46 16.24
C SER A 333 26.72 13.63 16.70
N ALA A 334 25.64 13.33 17.44
CA ALA A 334 24.75 14.33 18.01
C ALA A 334 25.43 15.11 19.13
N LEU A 335 26.21 14.43 19.99
CA LEU A 335 27.03 15.07 21.02
C LEU A 335 28.04 16.05 20.41
N LEU A 336 28.74 15.67 19.34
CA LEU A 336 29.74 16.52 18.71
C LEU A 336 29.13 17.79 18.10
N LEU A 337 27.97 17.67 17.44
CA LEU A 337 27.23 18.82 16.92
C LEU A 337 26.78 19.74 18.07
N GLY A 338 26.38 19.16 19.22
CA GLY A 338 25.95 19.93 20.40
C GLY A 338 27.10 20.67 21.04
N ALA A 339 28.26 20.01 21.15
CA ALA A 339 29.49 20.63 21.59
C ALA A 339 29.90 21.78 20.66
N CYS A 340 29.85 21.59 19.33
CA CYS A 340 30.13 22.65 18.36
C CYS A 340 29.19 23.87 18.53
N SER A 341 27.89 23.61 18.65
CA SER A 341 26.87 24.63 18.90
C SER A 341 27.16 25.43 20.18
N LEU A 342 27.46 24.73 21.28
CA LEU A 342 27.76 25.33 22.58
C LEU A 342 29.09 26.11 22.58
N ILE A 343 30.13 25.60 21.91
CA ILE A 343 31.43 26.27 21.80
C ILE A 343 31.27 27.63 21.10
N LEU A 344 30.51 27.70 20.00
CA LEU A 344 30.27 28.97 19.31
C LEU A 344 29.48 29.96 20.16
N LEU A 345 28.51 29.48 20.93
CA LEU A 345 27.76 30.31 21.89
C LEU A 345 28.68 30.88 22.96
N LEU A 346 29.43 30.02 23.65
CA LEU A 346 30.33 30.42 24.73
C LEU A 346 31.40 31.39 24.23
N GLN A 347 31.98 31.14 23.05
CA GLN A 347 32.91 32.07 22.45
C GLN A 347 32.27 33.44 22.16
N ALA A 348 31.04 33.48 21.64
CA ALA A 348 30.36 34.75 21.35
C ALA A 348 30.08 35.57 22.62
N ILE A 349 29.81 34.89 23.75
CA ILE A 349 29.59 35.52 25.05
C ILE A 349 30.93 36.00 25.64
N PHE A 350 31.96 35.16 25.68
CA PHE A 350 33.24 35.51 26.30
C PHE A 350 34.07 36.52 25.50
N THR A 351 33.81 36.64 24.19
CA THR A 351 34.48 37.63 23.33
C THR A 351 33.66 38.90 23.11
N ALA A 352 32.54 39.06 23.83
CA ALA A 352 31.73 40.27 23.76
C ALA A 352 32.47 41.46 24.39
N ASP A 353 32.65 42.52 23.63
CA ASP A 353 33.22 43.77 24.12
C ASP A 353 32.10 44.66 24.67
N ILE A 354 32.15 44.93 25.97
CA ILE A 354 31.08 45.59 26.74
C ILE A 354 31.55 47.00 27.11
N THR A 355 30.96 48.00 26.45
CA THR A 355 31.20 49.40 26.76
C THR A 355 30.25 49.85 27.88
N THR A 356 30.83 50.26 29.01
CA THR A 356 30.09 50.73 30.18
C THR A 356 30.35 52.21 30.42
N THR A 357 29.32 52.94 30.82
CA THR A 357 29.41 54.36 31.21
C THR A 357 28.60 54.55 32.48
N PHE A 358 29.24 55.06 33.54
CA PHE A 358 28.63 55.23 34.87
C PHE A 358 27.82 54.01 35.35
N LEU A 359 28.43 52.82 35.31
CA LEU A 359 27.84 51.52 35.71
C LEU A 359 26.66 51.03 34.85
N ARG A 360 26.27 51.74 33.78
CA ARG A 360 25.28 51.30 32.80
C ARG A 360 25.97 50.76 31.55
N VAL A 361 25.51 49.62 31.03
CA VAL A 361 25.98 49.10 29.73
C VAL A 361 25.36 49.96 28.62
N VAL A 362 26.19 50.65 27.83
CA VAL A 362 25.75 51.57 26.77
C VAL A 362 25.87 50.93 25.39
N GLY A 363 26.72 49.91 25.24
CA GLY A 363 26.84 49.18 23.98
C GLY A 363 27.61 47.88 24.14
N VAL A 364 27.26 46.90 23.30
CA VAL A 364 27.87 45.58 23.24
C VAL A 364 28.27 45.31 21.81
N ARG A 365 29.54 44.94 21.58
CA ARG A 365 30.00 44.43 20.29
C ARG A 365 30.26 42.93 20.41
N THR A 366 29.38 42.15 19.78
CA THR A 366 29.53 40.70 19.60
C THR A 366 29.13 40.30 18.19
N SER A 367 29.57 39.13 17.73
CA SER A 367 29.20 38.64 16.40
C SER A 367 27.81 38.05 16.40
N LEU A 368 26.84 38.82 15.90
CA LEU A 368 25.46 38.36 15.75
C LEU A 368 25.32 37.14 14.81
N PRO A 369 26.03 37.07 13.66
CA PRO A 369 25.99 35.90 12.80
C PRO A 369 26.56 34.63 13.45
N GLN A 370 27.55 34.76 14.35
CA GLN A 370 28.08 33.63 15.12
C GLN A 370 27.02 33.03 16.06
N LEU A 371 26.22 33.87 16.72
CA LEU A 371 25.07 33.42 17.51
C LEU A 371 24.03 32.72 16.62
N GLY A 372 23.79 33.26 15.41
CA GLY A 372 22.99 32.59 14.39
C GLY A 372 23.52 31.19 14.04
N ALA A 373 24.83 31.02 13.88
CA ALA A 373 25.44 29.71 13.65
C ALA A 373 25.28 28.75 14.83
N ALA A 374 25.42 29.23 16.07
CA ALA A 374 25.18 28.43 17.26
C ALA A 374 23.72 27.92 17.31
N GLY A 375 22.74 28.80 17.03
CA GLY A 375 21.31 28.44 16.97
C GLY A 375 20.98 27.45 15.86
N ALA A 376 21.54 27.63 14.65
CA ALA A 376 21.33 26.70 13.54
C ALA A 376 21.93 25.31 13.83
N LEU A 377 23.12 25.25 14.46
CA LEU A 377 23.73 23.99 14.90
C LEU A 377 22.90 23.30 16.00
N ALA A 378 22.22 24.05 16.87
CA ALA A 378 21.31 23.51 17.88
C ALA A 378 20.04 22.87 17.27
N VAL A 379 19.61 23.32 16.10
CA VAL A 379 18.55 22.63 15.35
C VAL A 379 19.11 21.38 14.66
N LEU A 380 20.33 21.44 14.12
CA LEU A 380 20.98 20.28 13.48
C LEU A 380 21.29 19.13 14.44
N THR A 381 21.63 19.43 15.70
CA THR A 381 21.72 18.40 16.74
C THR A 381 20.38 17.71 16.97
N ALA A 382 19.30 18.49 17.07
CA ALA A 382 17.96 17.94 17.24
C ALA A 382 17.58 17.07 16.04
N PHE A 383 17.92 17.47 14.81
CA PHE A 383 17.81 16.64 13.60
C PHE A 383 18.61 15.33 13.68
N ALA A 384 19.85 15.39 14.16
CA ALA A 384 20.70 14.21 14.32
C ALA A 384 20.08 13.21 15.31
N VAL A 385 19.50 13.71 16.41
CA VAL A 385 18.78 12.88 17.40
C VAL A 385 17.50 12.29 16.81
N ALA A 386 16.70 13.09 16.10
CA ALA A 386 15.47 12.64 15.44
C ALA A 386 15.72 11.51 14.43
N HIS A 387 16.86 11.56 13.74
CA HIS A 387 17.26 10.54 12.78
C HIS A 387 17.54 9.16 13.42
N LEU A 388 17.84 9.11 14.73
CA LEU A 388 18.09 7.86 15.45
C LEU A 388 16.81 7.17 15.89
N ALA A 389 15.71 7.91 16.09
CA ALA A 389 14.44 7.38 16.60
C ALA A 389 13.85 6.20 15.78
N PRO A 390 13.91 6.19 14.42
CA PRO A 390 13.33 5.10 13.62
C PRO A 390 14.24 3.86 13.53
N THR A 391 15.53 4.00 13.89
CA THR A 391 16.56 2.99 13.61
C THR A 391 17.13 2.34 14.88
N THR A 392 16.80 2.87 16.06
CA THR A 392 17.44 2.48 17.33
C THR A 392 16.44 2.02 18.38
N TRP A 393 16.79 0.95 19.09
CA TRP A 393 16.08 0.57 20.31
C TRP A 393 16.54 1.44 21.47
N LEU A 394 15.63 2.22 22.05
CA LEU A 394 15.76 2.64 23.45
C LEU A 394 15.47 1.39 24.28
N ALA A 395 16.46 0.92 25.04
CA ALA A 395 16.32 -0.23 25.93
C ALA A 395 15.30 0.12 27.03
N GLY A 396 14.01 -0.07 26.75
CA GLY A 396 12.92 -0.04 27.70
C GLY A 396 12.37 -1.46 27.84
N ALA A 397 12.14 -1.90 29.07
CA ALA A 397 11.57 -3.20 29.38
C ALA A 397 10.31 -3.44 28.54
N HIS A 398 10.23 -4.59 27.88
CA HIS A 398 9.03 -5.01 27.15
C HIS A 398 7.87 -5.07 28.15
N SER A 399 6.91 -4.15 28.04
CA SER A 399 5.57 -4.38 28.58
C SER A 399 4.81 -5.15 27.49
N THR A 400 4.38 -6.35 27.81
CA THR A 400 3.90 -7.39 26.89
C THR A 400 2.53 -7.12 26.27
N SER A 401 2.08 -5.86 26.15
CA SER A 401 0.71 -5.54 25.72
C SER A 401 0.55 -4.36 24.75
N ALA A 402 1.62 -3.63 24.39
CA ALA A 402 1.52 -2.51 23.46
C ALA A 402 1.98 -2.89 22.04
N PRO A 403 1.17 -2.66 20.99
CA PRO A 403 1.58 -2.85 19.60
C PRO A 403 2.85 -2.06 19.28
N GLU A 404 3.79 -2.67 18.55
CA GLU A 404 5.04 -2.02 18.18
C GLU A 404 4.75 -0.77 17.31
N PRO A 405 5.28 0.42 17.65
CA PRO A 405 4.99 1.61 16.88
C PRO A 405 5.62 1.53 15.48
N ALA A 406 4.82 1.76 14.44
CA ALA A 406 5.27 1.78 13.06
C ALA A 406 6.35 2.86 12.81
N THR A 407 7.26 2.62 11.86
CA THR A 407 8.42 3.48 11.60
C THR A 407 8.03 4.93 11.29
N GLY A 408 6.95 5.16 10.55
CA GLY A 408 6.44 6.50 10.23
C GLY A 408 5.97 7.30 11.46
N SER A 409 5.42 6.62 12.47
CA SER A 409 5.02 7.28 13.73
C SER A 409 6.23 7.81 14.50
N LEU A 410 7.34 7.05 14.50
CA LEU A 410 8.60 7.42 15.13
C LEU A 410 9.29 8.55 14.38
N ILE A 411 9.31 8.50 13.04
CA ILE A 411 9.82 9.60 12.21
C ILE A 411 9.05 10.90 12.50
N ARG A 412 7.71 10.84 12.49
CA ARG A 412 6.87 12.01 12.78
C ARG A 412 7.16 12.60 14.15
N ARG A 413 7.15 11.77 15.19
CA ARG A 413 7.41 12.22 16.58
C ARG A 413 8.83 12.77 16.73
N GLY A 414 9.83 12.08 16.18
CA GLY A 414 11.25 12.47 16.27
C GLY A 414 11.51 13.83 15.61
N TYR A 415 11.10 14.02 14.35
CA TYR A 415 11.34 15.28 13.64
C TYR A 415 10.50 16.44 14.16
N LEU A 416 9.29 16.19 14.67
CA LEU A 416 8.48 17.22 15.33
C LEU A 416 9.11 17.65 16.65
N ALA A 417 9.56 16.69 17.46
CA ALA A 417 10.32 16.99 18.68
C ALA A 417 11.61 17.75 18.37
N ALA A 418 12.29 17.45 17.25
CA ALA A 418 13.47 18.19 16.83
C ALA A 418 13.16 19.63 16.39
N ALA A 419 12.06 19.86 15.67
CA ALA A 419 11.63 21.20 15.28
C ALA A 419 11.38 22.08 16.51
N ILE A 420 10.61 21.57 17.48
CA ILE A 420 10.26 22.30 18.69
C ILE A 420 11.49 22.45 19.60
N GLY A 421 12.18 21.36 19.90
CA GLY A 421 13.33 21.35 20.81
C GLY A 421 14.51 22.17 20.30
N GLY A 422 14.81 22.11 19.00
CA GLY A 422 15.86 22.92 18.38
C GLY A 422 15.53 24.41 18.40
N ALA A 423 14.28 24.79 18.11
CA ALA A 423 13.85 26.19 18.17
C ALA A 423 13.88 26.75 19.60
N ILE A 424 13.45 25.95 20.60
CA ILE A 424 13.54 26.33 22.02
C ILE A 424 15.00 26.52 22.42
N ALA A 425 15.89 25.59 22.06
CA ALA A 425 17.32 25.72 22.37
C ALA A 425 17.94 27.00 21.77
N ALA A 426 17.61 27.31 20.51
CA ALA A 426 18.07 28.55 19.86
C ALA A 426 17.50 29.82 20.52
N GLY A 427 16.24 29.79 20.97
CA GLY A 427 15.64 30.87 21.75
C GLY A 427 16.34 31.07 23.10
N LEU A 428 16.61 29.97 23.81
CA LEU A 428 17.36 29.99 25.07
C LEU A 428 18.78 30.53 24.88
N TYR A 429 19.45 30.23 23.77
CA TYR A 429 20.78 30.78 23.46
C TYR A 429 20.75 32.31 23.28
N GLY A 430 19.73 32.83 22.59
CA GLY A 430 19.53 34.27 22.42
C GLY A 430 19.27 34.97 23.75
N LEU A 431 18.39 34.38 24.58
CA LEU A 431 18.08 34.89 25.92
C LEU A 431 19.29 34.82 26.85
N ALA A 432 20.02 33.70 26.87
CA ALA A 432 21.22 33.51 27.69
C ALA A 432 22.35 34.50 27.32
N THR A 433 22.44 34.87 26.04
CA THR A 433 23.38 35.89 25.60
C THR A 433 22.95 37.29 26.07
N GLY A 434 21.66 37.62 25.97
CA GLY A 434 21.14 38.89 26.47
C GLY A 434 21.30 39.06 27.99
N THR A 435 21.03 38.00 28.75
CA THR A 435 21.17 38.02 30.22
C THR A 435 22.62 38.06 30.67
N SER A 436 23.53 37.33 30.02
CA SER A 436 24.95 37.33 30.37
C SER A 436 25.60 38.69 30.16
N VAL A 437 25.21 39.41 29.10
CA VAL A 437 25.76 40.71 28.76
C VAL A 437 24.98 41.88 29.40
N ARG A 438 23.80 41.63 30.00
CA ARG A 438 22.93 42.64 30.64
C ARG A 438 22.54 43.79 29.69
N TYR A 439 22.26 43.46 28.44
CA TYR A 439 21.86 44.41 27.38
C TYR A 439 20.59 43.91 26.67
N ASP A 440 19.98 44.74 25.81
CA ASP A 440 18.77 44.36 25.06
C ASP A 440 18.98 43.03 24.32
N TYR A 441 18.09 42.06 24.59
CA TYR A 441 18.18 40.71 24.05
C TYR A 441 17.61 40.59 22.63
N SER A 442 16.85 41.59 22.16
CA SER A 442 16.20 41.62 20.85
C SER A 442 17.14 41.27 19.67
N PRO A 443 18.33 41.88 19.51
CA PRO A 443 19.24 41.55 18.41
C PRO A 443 19.77 40.11 18.48
N TYR A 444 20.10 39.61 19.66
CA TYR A 444 20.63 38.25 19.84
C TYR A 444 19.55 37.20 19.51
N LEU A 445 18.33 37.44 20.01
CA LEU A 445 17.18 36.57 19.77
C LEU A 445 16.80 36.53 18.28
N LYS A 446 16.83 37.68 17.59
CA LYS A 446 16.55 37.76 16.14
C LYS A 446 17.52 36.92 15.32
N TRP A 447 18.81 36.93 15.66
CA TRP A 447 19.82 36.17 14.91
C TRP A 447 19.80 34.68 15.25
N THR A 448 19.64 34.29 16.52
CA THR A 448 19.57 32.87 16.89
C THR A 448 18.30 32.20 16.37
N LEU A 449 17.14 32.85 16.47
CA LEU A 449 15.89 32.33 15.91
C LEU A 449 15.84 32.47 14.40
N GLY A 450 16.35 33.58 13.83
CA GLY A 450 16.30 33.82 12.39
C GLY A 450 17.01 32.75 11.56
N SER A 451 18.10 32.18 12.08
CA SER A 451 18.79 31.05 11.44
C SER A 451 18.19 29.68 11.80
N ALA A 452 17.60 29.54 12.98
CA ALA A 452 17.03 28.28 13.47
C ALA A 452 15.64 27.96 12.90
N VAL A 453 14.77 28.97 12.79
CA VAL A 453 13.36 28.82 12.38
C VAL A 453 13.21 28.18 10.99
N PRO A 454 13.97 28.59 9.94
CA PRO A 454 13.86 27.95 8.63
C PRO A 454 14.18 26.44 8.68
N LEU A 455 15.19 26.05 9.46
CA LEU A 455 15.56 24.64 9.64
C LEU A 455 14.52 23.88 10.47
N ALA A 456 13.97 24.50 11.51
CA ALA A 456 12.89 23.92 12.31
C ALA A 456 11.61 23.69 11.48
N LEU A 457 11.25 24.64 10.62
CA LEU A 457 10.13 24.51 9.68
C LEU A 457 10.37 23.38 8.69
N CYS A 458 11.61 23.23 8.20
CA CYS A 458 11.99 22.08 7.38
C CYS A 458 11.77 20.74 8.12
N ALA A 459 12.15 20.65 9.40
CA ALA A 459 11.89 19.46 10.23
C ALA A 459 10.40 19.18 10.39
N ALA A 460 9.58 20.21 10.64
CA ALA A 460 8.13 20.07 10.77
C ALA A 460 7.48 19.54 9.47
N VAL A 461 7.89 20.07 8.32
CA VAL A 461 7.43 19.57 7.01
C VAL A 461 7.85 18.13 6.78
N ILE A 462 9.09 17.76 7.14
CA ILE A 462 9.55 16.38 7.09
C ILE A 462 8.71 15.48 8.00
N ALA A 463 8.40 15.91 9.23
CA ALA A 463 7.57 15.15 10.16
C ALA A 463 6.16 14.86 9.60
N ALA A 464 5.57 15.85 8.90
CA ALA A 464 4.25 15.72 8.30
C ALA A 464 4.24 14.84 7.03
N THR A 465 5.32 14.86 6.24
CA THR A 465 5.35 14.23 4.91
C THR A 465 6.06 12.88 4.88
N ALA A 466 7.05 12.65 5.73
CA ALA A 466 7.85 11.43 5.72
C ALA A 466 7.08 10.11 5.96
N PRO A 467 5.97 10.07 6.73
CA PRO A 467 5.17 8.85 6.86
C PRO A 467 4.60 8.33 5.53
N ARG A 468 4.49 9.18 4.51
CA ARG A 468 3.97 8.83 3.18
C ARG A 468 5.02 8.27 2.22
N ILE A 469 6.29 8.23 2.62
CA ILE A 469 7.39 7.74 1.76
C ILE A 469 7.21 6.23 1.51
N PRO A 470 7.34 5.74 0.26
CA PRO A 470 7.33 4.31 -0.04
C PRO A 470 8.41 3.53 0.72
N ALA A 471 8.10 2.32 1.18
CA ALA A 471 8.99 1.48 1.99
C ALA A 471 10.33 1.20 1.28
N ASN A 472 10.30 0.99 -0.03
CA ASN A 472 11.50 0.70 -0.84
C ASN A 472 12.49 1.87 -0.87
N ASP A 473 12.00 3.11 -0.81
CA ASP A 473 12.82 4.32 -0.84
C ASP A 473 13.32 4.74 0.55
N LEU A 474 12.74 4.16 1.61
CA LEU A 474 12.98 4.56 2.99
C LEU A 474 14.44 4.40 3.43
N PRO A 475 15.17 3.30 3.13
CA PRO A 475 16.60 3.17 3.47
C PRO A 475 17.47 4.21 2.75
N ALA A 476 17.20 4.45 1.47
CA ALA A 476 17.93 5.43 0.66
C ALA A 476 17.66 6.87 1.13
N TRP A 477 16.44 7.15 1.56
CA TRP A 477 16.07 8.43 2.16
C TRP A 477 16.73 8.64 3.52
N LEU A 478 16.76 7.62 4.39
CA LEU A 478 17.44 7.67 5.69
C LEU A 478 18.94 7.94 5.51
N ALA A 479 19.61 7.27 4.57
CA ALA A 479 21.02 7.54 4.29
C ALA A 479 21.27 9.02 3.89
N ARG A 480 20.31 9.67 3.22
CA ARG A 480 20.42 11.08 2.77
C ARG A 480 20.08 12.12 3.83
N THR A 481 19.35 11.76 4.88
CA THR A 481 18.93 12.69 5.94
C THR A 481 19.95 12.83 7.07
N ARG A 482 20.98 11.98 7.11
CA ARG A 482 22.07 12.09 8.07
C ARG A 482 22.78 13.45 7.94
N PRO A 483 22.79 14.29 9.00
CA PRO A 483 23.48 15.57 8.96
C PRO A 483 24.99 15.35 8.79
N ALA A 484 25.63 16.16 7.94
CA ALA A 484 27.05 16.05 7.64
C ALA A 484 27.90 16.67 8.75
N ILE A 485 28.14 15.89 9.82
CA ILE A 485 28.84 16.33 11.04
C ILE A 485 30.21 16.95 10.74
N LEU A 486 30.96 16.37 9.80
CA LEU A 486 32.29 16.85 9.44
C LEU A 486 32.25 18.27 8.87
N HIS A 487 31.22 18.64 8.12
CA HIS A 487 31.10 19.98 7.56
C HIS A 487 30.78 21.02 8.63
N ALA A 488 29.88 20.67 9.55
CA ALA A 488 29.53 21.51 10.69
C ALA A 488 30.71 21.71 11.65
N ALA A 489 31.50 20.67 11.89
CA ALA A 489 32.72 20.76 12.70
C ALA A 489 33.76 21.67 12.03
N ILE A 490 34.02 21.52 10.73
CA ILE A 490 34.95 22.39 9.99
C ILE A 490 34.46 23.85 10.01
N ALA A 491 33.16 24.09 9.81
CA ALA A 491 32.59 25.44 9.89
C ALA A 491 32.77 26.03 11.29
N THR A 492 32.52 25.24 12.34
CA THR A 492 32.67 25.67 13.74
C THR A 492 34.11 26.04 14.04
N THR A 493 35.08 25.21 13.66
CA THR A 493 36.50 25.52 13.83
C THR A 493 36.92 26.76 13.05
N GLY A 494 36.41 26.92 11.82
CA GLY A 494 36.65 28.11 11.00
C GLY A 494 36.13 29.40 11.63
N ILE A 495 34.86 29.40 12.06
CA ILE A 495 34.24 30.52 12.78
C ILE A 495 35.02 30.82 14.07
N TYR A 496 35.41 29.77 14.81
CA TYR A 496 36.15 29.93 16.06
C TYR A 496 37.49 30.61 15.85
N PHE A 497 38.31 30.14 14.91
CA PHE A 497 39.61 30.77 14.61
C PHE A 497 39.47 32.17 14.06
N MET A 498 38.50 32.40 13.18
CA MET A 498 38.22 33.72 12.62
C MET A 498 37.92 34.74 13.72
N ARG A 499 37.07 34.36 14.69
CA ARG A 499 36.68 35.22 15.80
C ARG A 499 37.79 35.38 16.84
N ALA A 500 38.49 34.30 17.18
CA ALA A 500 39.63 34.34 18.08
C ALA A 500 40.76 35.25 17.56
N ALA A 501 41.03 35.25 16.25
CA ALA A 501 42.03 36.12 15.64
C ALA A 501 41.68 37.61 15.79
N LEU A 502 40.41 37.97 15.64
CA LEU A 502 39.93 39.35 15.79
C LEU A 502 39.90 39.83 17.24
N THR A 503 39.82 38.92 18.22
CA THR A 503 39.58 39.27 19.63
C THR A 503 40.82 39.10 20.53
N ILE A 504 41.72 38.17 20.22
CA ILE A 504 42.88 37.83 21.07
C ILE A 504 44.18 38.46 20.55
N THR A 505 44.28 38.75 19.25
CA THR A 505 45.50 39.34 18.67
C THR A 505 45.44 40.87 18.81
N PRO A 506 46.51 41.55 19.27
CA PRO A 506 46.54 43.01 19.35
C PRO A 506 46.21 43.63 17.97
N PRO A 507 45.59 44.82 17.93
CA PRO A 507 44.83 45.27 16.77
C PRO A 507 45.65 45.22 15.48
N VAL A 508 45.16 44.39 14.56
CA VAL A 508 45.73 44.13 13.22
C VAL A 508 45.73 45.38 12.34
N ASP A 509 45.04 46.45 12.76
CA ASP A 509 45.02 47.76 12.11
C ASP A 509 46.42 48.39 11.95
N LEU A 510 47.43 47.92 12.68
CA LEU A 510 48.81 48.41 12.55
C LEU A 510 49.64 47.72 11.46
N THR A 511 49.25 46.54 10.96
CA THR A 511 50.07 45.75 9.99
C THR A 511 49.40 45.47 8.66
N GLY A 512 48.11 45.80 8.49
CA GLY A 512 47.41 45.74 7.19
C GLY A 512 47.26 44.35 6.57
N MET A 513 47.66 43.29 7.28
CA MET A 513 47.59 41.89 6.82
C MET A 513 46.67 41.09 7.75
N PRO A 514 45.62 40.43 7.24
CA PRO A 514 44.80 39.56 8.07
C PRO A 514 45.69 38.47 8.68
N GLY A 515 45.66 38.34 10.01
CA GLY A 515 46.50 37.38 10.71
C GLY A 515 46.31 35.98 10.13
N LEU A 516 47.40 35.24 9.91
CA LEU A 516 47.39 33.92 9.25
C LEU A 516 46.36 32.96 9.84
N ILE A 517 46.11 33.04 11.15
CA ILE A 517 45.11 32.25 11.87
C ILE A 517 43.68 32.59 11.44
N GLY A 518 43.37 33.88 11.26
CA GLY A 518 42.04 34.34 10.84
C GLY A 518 41.74 33.98 9.39
N SER A 519 42.72 34.16 8.49
CA SER A 519 42.59 33.76 7.07
C SER A 519 42.46 32.24 6.92
N ALA A 520 43.20 31.46 7.71
CA ALA A 520 43.03 30.00 7.77
C ALA A 520 41.63 29.62 8.29
N GLY A 521 41.12 30.32 9.32
CA GLY A 521 39.75 30.14 9.80
C GLY A 521 38.69 30.44 8.75
N ALA A 522 38.84 31.54 8.01
CA ALA A 522 37.97 31.89 6.90
C ALA A 522 38.05 30.86 5.76
N ALA A 523 39.25 30.34 5.44
CA ALA A 523 39.43 29.26 4.47
C ALA A 523 38.67 27.99 4.86
N LEU A 524 38.73 27.59 6.13
CA LEU A 524 37.99 26.45 6.66
C LEU A 524 36.48 26.67 6.53
N LEU A 525 35.99 27.87 6.82
CA LEU A 525 34.58 28.22 6.66
C LEU A 525 34.14 28.18 5.17
N GLY A 526 35.00 28.61 4.25
CA GLY A 526 34.76 28.52 2.81
C GLY A 526 34.68 27.08 2.31
N ILE A 527 35.61 26.23 2.77
CA ILE A 527 35.59 24.78 2.52
C ILE A 527 34.29 24.17 3.06
N ALA A 528 33.91 24.46 4.31
CA ALA A 528 32.68 23.95 4.90
C ALA A 528 31.42 24.40 4.14
N THR A 529 31.41 25.64 3.66
CA THR A 529 30.34 26.18 2.81
C THR A 529 30.22 25.40 1.51
N ALA A 530 31.33 25.14 0.82
CA ALA A 530 31.36 24.34 -0.41
C ALA A 530 30.86 22.90 -0.19
N LEU A 531 31.31 22.28 0.90
CA LEU A 531 30.92 20.91 1.27
C LEU A 531 29.43 20.79 1.62
N THR A 532 28.86 21.86 2.19
CA THR A 532 27.43 21.92 2.54
C THR A 532 26.56 22.18 1.30
N ALA A 533 27.02 23.03 0.38
CA ALA A 533 26.30 23.38 -0.85
C ALA A 533 26.21 22.22 -1.86
N SER A 534 27.28 21.44 -1.99
CA SER A 534 27.40 20.40 -3.00
C SER A 534 27.31 18.98 -2.42
N ARG A 535 26.66 18.06 -3.14
CA ARG A 535 26.69 16.61 -2.83
C ARG A 535 27.61 15.81 -3.74
N SER A 536 27.92 16.30 -4.94
CA SER A 536 28.80 15.58 -5.88
C SER A 536 30.25 15.66 -5.43
N ARG A 537 30.94 14.53 -5.42
CA ARG A 537 32.37 14.45 -5.05
C ARG A 537 33.23 15.29 -6.00
N THR A 538 32.90 15.30 -7.29
CA THR A 538 33.63 16.07 -8.32
C THR A 538 33.44 17.57 -8.17
N ILE A 539 32.22 18.02 -7.87
CA ILE A 539 31.96 19.44 -7.64
C ILE A 539 32.67 19.89 -6.36
N ARG A 540 32.64 19.08 -5.29
CA ARG A 540 33.31 19.40 -4.01
C ARG A 540 34.81 19.59 -4.18
N THR A 541 35.48 18.73 -4.94
CA THR A 541 36.94 18.83 -5.15
C THR A 541 37.34 20.13 -5.85
N ILE A 542 36.45 20.71 -6.65
CA ILE A 542 36.71 21.97 -7.38
C ILE A 542 36.27 23.18 -6.53
N THR A 543 35.06 23.15 -5.95
CA THR A 543 34.50 24.30 -5.25
C THR A 543 35.12 24.54 -3.88
N ALA A 544 35.58 23.49 -3.18
CA ALA A 544 36.15 23.62 -1.83
C ALA A 544 37.44 24.46 -1.79
N PRO A 545 38.47 24.20 -2.62
CA PRO A 545 39.66 25.07 -2.65
C PRO A 545 39.31 26.48 -3.13
N GLY A 546 38.45 26.63 -4.14
CA GLY A 546 38.04 27.94 -4.65
C GLY A 546 37.35 28.82 -3.60
N LEU A 547 36.35 28.28 -2.89
CA LEU A 547 35.66 29.00 -1.81
C LEU A 547 36.56 29.21 -0.59
N GLY A 548 37.45 28.26 -0.27
CA GLY A 548 38.43 28.43 0.80
C GLY A 548 39.38 29.61 0.54
N ILE A 549 39.97 29.67 -0.65
CA ILE A 549 40.85 30.79 -1.05
C ILE A 549 40.06 32.11 -1.08
N GLY A 550 38.86 32.12 -1.67
CA GLY A 550 38.02 33.30 -1.75
C GLY A 550 37.66 33.86 -0.37
N TYR A 551 37.26 33.01 0.57
CA TYR A 551 36.94 33.43 1.93
C TYR A 551 38.17 33.93 2.69
N ALA A 552 39.34 33.32 2.48
CA ALA A 552 40.60 33.78 3.08
C ALA A 552 41.03 35.18 2.60
N ILE A 553 40.80 35.48 1.31
CA ILE A 553 41.13 36.79 0.72
C ILE A 553 40.19 37.89 1.21
N VAL A 554 38.89 37.60 1.27
CA VAL A 554 37.87 38.60 1.63
C VAL A 554 37.83 38.86 3.14
N PHE A 555 38.46 38.02 3.96
CA PHE A 555 38.42 38.12 5.42
C PHE A 555 39.03 39.42 5.97
N THR A 556 38.17 40.23 6.58
CA THR A 556 38.50 41.48 7.29
C THR A 556 37.58 41.65 8.49
N ASN A 557 37.82 42.69 9.31
CA ASN A 557 36.92 43.02 10.42
C ASN A 557 35.49 43.32 9.95
N ASP A 558 35.31 43.97 8.80
CA ASP A 558 33.97 44.35 8.31
C ASP A 558 33.25 43.20 7.58
N THR A 559 34.00 42.31 6.94
CA THR A 559 33.42 41.22 6.13
C THR A 559 33.14 39.95 6.92
N ASN A 560 33.71 39.77 8.11
CA ASN A 560 33.58 38.52 8.89
C ASN A 560 32.12 38.09 9.10
N GLY A 561 31.22 39.04 9.36
CA GLY A 561 29.81 38.76 9.57
C GLY A 561 29.10 38.26 8.30
N ALA A 562 29.45 38.84 7.15
CA ALA A 562 28.88 38.46 5.86
C ALA A 562 29.29 37.04 5.45
N VAL A 563 30.54 36.65 5.74
CA VAL A 563 31.06 35.30 5.44
C VAL A 563 30.34 34.24 6.28
N ILE A 564 30.08 34.50 7.57
CA ILE A 564 29.27 33.60 8.43
C ILE A 564 27.83 33.55 7.95
N ALA A 565 27.22 34.69 7.61
CA ALA A 565 25.86 34.73 7.09
C ALA A 565 25.73 33.93 5.78
N GLY A 566 26.73 33.98 4.90
CA GLY A 566 26.79 33.16 3.68
C GLY A 566 26.75 31.66 3.97
N TYR A 567 27.46 31.20 5.02
CA TYR A 567 27.36 29.81 5.47
C TYR A 567 25.94 29.45 5.97
N LEU A 568 25.28 30.34 6.73
CA LEU A 568 23.91 30.13 7.21
C LEU A 568 22.89 30.02 6.07
N VAL A 569 23.04 30.83 5.03
CA VAL A 569 22.21 30.76 3.82
C VAL A 569 22.37 29.39 3.14
N VAL A 570 23.60 28.94 2.96
CA VAL A 570 23.89 27.63 2.36
C VAL A 570 23.37 26.48 3.23
N LEU A 571 23.45 26.61 4.55
CA LEU A 571 22.93 25.61 5.47
C LEU A 571 21.39 25.53 5.42
N THR A 572 20.72 26.69 5.36
CA THR A 572 19.27 26.76 5.18
C THR A 572 18.86 26.16 3.84
N TRP A 573 19.59 26.47 2.78
CA TRP A 573 19.38 25.90 1.45
C TRP A 573 19.52 24.37 1.43
N TRP A 574 20.48 23.82 2.18
CA TRP A 574 20.59 22.36 2.35
C TRP A 574 19.33 21.76 2.99
N GLY A 575 18.76 22.40 4.01
CA GLY A 575 17.49 21.98 4.63
C GLY A 575 16.31 22.04 3.66
N ILE A 576 16.23 23.10 2.84
CA ILE A 576 15.21 23.26 1.80
C ILE A 576 15.34 22.17 0.72
N ARG A 577 16.56 21.84 0.28
CA ARG A 577 16.76 20.74 -0.68
C ARG A 577 16.37 19.38 -0.11
N LEU A 578 16.62 19.16 1.18
CA LEU A 578 16.23 17.93 1.85
C LEU A 578 14.71 17.79 1.91
N THR A 579 13.99 18.84 2.32
CA THR A 579 12.51 18.86 2.34
C THR A 579 11.89 18.74 0.95
N ALA A 580 12.44 19.43 -0.05
CA ALA A 580 11.95 19.29 -1.43
C ALA A 580 12.10 17.85 -1.92
N HIS A 581 13.20 17.18 -1.56
CA HIS A 581 13.38 15.76 -1.88
C HIS A 581 12.41 14.85 -1.13
N THR A 582 12.12 15.13 0.15
CA THR A 582 11.13 14.35 0.91
C THR A 582 9.72 14.52 0.31
N LEU A 583 9.36 15.73 -0.10
CA LEU A 583 8.08 16.02 -0.75
C LEU A 583 7.94 15.26 -2.07
N ARG A 584 8.99 15.22 -2.89
CA ARG A 584 8.97 14.49 -4.18
C ARG A 584 8.77 12.99 -4.01
N LEU A 585 9.34 12.39 -2.97
CA LEU A 585 9.14 10.97 -2.65
C LEU A 585 7.74 10.70 -2.07
N ALA A 586 7.22 11.61 -1.25
CA ALA A 586 5.89 11.49 -0.65
C ALA A 586 4.75 11.76 -1.65
N PHE A 587 4.99 12.56 -2.69
CA PHE A 587 3.98 12.96 -3.68
C PHE A 587 4.52 12.84 -5.13
N PRO A 588 4.69 11.61 -5.65
CA PRO A 588 5.23 11.39 -6.99
C PRO A 588 4.32 11.99 -8.09
N THR A 589 3.00 11.97 -7.90
CA THR A 589 2.00 12.46 -8.86
C THR A 589 1.85 13.97 -8.87
N ALA A 590 2.12 14.67 -7.76
CA ALA A 590 2.02 16.12 -7.68
C ALA A 590 2.99 16.81 -8.64
N GLY A 591 4.18 16.23 -8.87
CA GLY A 591 5.13 16.75 -9.85
C GLY A 591 4.70 16.60 -11.31
N ALA A 592 3.78 15.67 -11.61
CA ALA A 592 3.16 15.53 -12.92
C ALA A 592 1.96 16.47 -13.06
N ALA A 593 1.12 16.59 -12.01
CA ALA A 593 -0.01 17.52 -11.98
C ALA A 593 0.44 19.00 -12.07
N LEU A 594 1.52 19.37 -11.36
CA LEU A 594 2.06 20.72 -11.41
C LEU A 594 2.71 21.04 -12.76
N ARG A 595 3.32 20.04 -13.42
CA ARG A 595 3.80 20.18 -14.80
C ARG A 595 2.65 20.31 -15.79
N ARG A 596 1.57 19.52 -15.66
CA ARG A 596 0.35 19.69 -16.46
C ARG A 596 -0.28 21.08 -16.29
N LEU A 597 -0.28 21.62 -15.08
CA LEU A 597 -0.77 22.98 -14.79
C LEU A 597 0.15 24.07 -15.36
N ILE A 598 1.46 23.86 -15.39
CA ILE A 598 2.43 24.81 -15.96
C ILE A 598 2.49 24.73 -17.48
N ASP A 599 2.35 23.53 -18.05
CA ASP A 599 2.46 23.26 -19.49
C ASP A 599 1.15 23.54 -20.26
N GLY A 600 0.09 23.98 -19.58
CA GLY A 600 -1.07 24.63 -20.21
C GLY A 600 -1.71 23.84 -21.37
N ARG A 601 -1.79 22.51 -21.29
CA ARG A 601 -2.64 21.73 -22.19
C ARG A 601 -3.97 21.45 -21.51
N GLU A 602 -4.96 22.26 -21.85
CA GLU A 602 -6.36 21.90 -21.68
C GLU A 602 -6.71 20.73 -22.63
N ALA A 603 -7.49 19.80 -22.06
CA ALA A 603 -8.18 18.63 -22.64
C ALA A 603 -7.30 17.49 -23.20
#